data_AF-A0A158JQG3-F1
#
_entry.id   AF-A0A158JQG3-F1
#
_cell.length_a   1.000
_cell.length_b   1.000
_cell.length_c   1.000
_cell.angle_alpha   90.00
_cell.angle_beta   90.00
_cell.angle_gamma   90.00
#
_symmetry.space_group_name_H-M   'P 1'
#
loop_
_entity.id
_entity.type
_entity.pdbx_description
1 polymer ?
#
loop_
_entity_poly.entity_id
_entity_poly.type
_entity_poly.pdbx_seq_one_letter_code
_entity_poly.pdbx_strand_id
1 'polypeptide(L)'
;MLHLTAVSAEQIRTTVLAMLAMLAEAELDAEHAPPTPERFRKVISVRKLRARLGAGDPAMLSRALNAIETEVVRAGLAQVVIPGLPDTIAEQMRTLWHAAVSVQLDEVVKLKADATDAAEASNAARRDADLRTEMLRIELAELRAQLSARDTELADRRADCRSLSERPETLRASATDLQAELNTVTSTLAQTRQMHADEFAAVHVRYEGLSRQLLQETEHQREAWRSERDRLSRGLPRAPAPFERLPVIQRGARSQWPLRRSQGSLSCGGNPRRTR
;
A
#
# COMPACT_ATOMS: atom_id res chain seq x y z
N MET A 1 2.87 65.80 38.27
CA MET A 1 1.53 66.29 37.86
C MET A 1 1.70 67.36 36.81
N LEU A 2 1.69 66.98 35.53
CA LEU A 2 1.57 67.94 34.43
C LEU A 2 0.11 67.89 33.98
N HIS A 3 -0.64 68.95 34.28
CA HIS A 3 -1.98 69.13 33.75
C HIS A 3 -1.87 69.26 32.22
N LEU A 4 -2.03 68.15 31.51
CA LEU A 4 -2.42 68.16 30.10
C LEU A 4 -3.82 68.77 30.05
N THR A 5 -3.90 70.08 29.93
CA THR A 5 -5.14 70.77 29.57
C THR A 5 -5.55 70.23 28.22
N ALA A 6 -6.54 69.34 28.22
CA ALA A 6 -7.09 68.79 27.00
C ALA A 6 -7.65 69.96 26.20
N VAL A 7 -7.02 70.24 25.05
CA VAL A 7 -7.51 71.25 24.12
C VAL A 7 -8.91 70.84 23.68
N SER A 8 -9.90 71.69 23.99
CA SER A 8 -11.30 71.42 23.67
C SER A 8 -11.59 71.71 22.19
N ALA A 9 -12.60 71.03 21.63
CA ALA A 9 -13.03 71.24 20.24
C ALA A 9 -13.43 72.70 19.97
N GLU A 10 -14.03 73.36 20.95
CA GLU A 10 -14.42 74.76 20.85
C GLU A 10 -13.20 75.68 20.80
N GLN A 11 -12.18 75.42 21.62
CA GLN A 11 -10.94 76.20 21.60
C GLN A 11 -10.20 76.07 20.26
N ILE A 12 -10.23 74.88 19.64
CA ILE A 12 -9.73 74.67 18.27
C ILE A 12 -10.53 75.51 17.27
N ARG A 13 -11.87 75.46 17.35
CA ARG A 13 -12.79 76.20 16.47
C ARG A 13 -12.56 77.71 16.54
N THR A 14 -12.53 78.30 17.74
CA THR A 14 -12.32 79.74 17.92
C THR A 14 -10.96 80.18 17.41
N THR A 15 -9.92 79.38 17.64
CA THR A 15 -8.55 79.68 17.18
C THR A 15 -8.43 79.61 15.65
N VAL A 16 -9.07 78.62 15.03
CA VAL A 16 -9.11 78.45 13.57
C VAL A 16 -9.89 79.59 12.91
N LEU A 17 -11.04 79.98 13.45
CA LEU A 17 -11.82 81.12 12.95
C LEU A 17 -11.10 82.45 13.14
N ALA A 18 -10.41 82.65 14.27
CA ALA A 18 -9.59 83.85 14.49
C ALA A 18 -8.41 83.93 13.51
N MET A 19 -7.75 82.80 13.21
CA MET A 19 -6.69 82.75 12.19
C MET A 19 -7.20 83.08 10.79
N LEU A 20 -8.41 82.64 10.44
CA LEU A 20 -9.04 82.99 9.17
C LEU A 20 -9.44 84.46 9.11
N ALA A 21 -10.04 85.02 10.17
CA ALA A 21 -10.45 86.41 10.23
C ALA A 21 -9.25 87.37 10.16
N MET A 22 -8.20 87.12 10.95
CA MET A 22 -6.99 87.94 10.94
C MET A 22 -6.28 87.96 9.58
N LEU A 23 -6.43 86.91 8.77
CA LEU A 23 -5.82 86.81 7.44
C LEU A 23 -6.75 87.33 6.33
N ALA A 24 -8.07 87.21 6.49
CA ALA A 24 -9.04 87.86 5.62
C ALA A 24 -8.94 89.40 5.69
N GLU A 25 -8.57 89.95 6.85
CA GLU A 25 -8.27 91.38 7.02
C GLU A 25 -6.89 91.78 6.45
N ALA A 26 -5.95 90.84 6.31
CA ALA A 26 -4.59 91.10 5.84
C ALA A 26 -4.41 90.87 4.32
N GLU A 27 -5.17 89.96 3.72
CA GLU A 27 -5.28 89.78 2.27
C GLU A 27 -6.37 90.72 1.74
N LEU A 28 -5.99 91.96 1.46
CA LEU A 28 -6.84 92.99 0.86
C LEU A 28 -7.14 92.63 -0.62
N ASP A 29 -8.06 91.69 -0.86
CA ASP A 29 -8.75 91.55 -2.15
C ASP A 29 -10.25 91.38 -1.90
N ALA A 30 -10.98 92.45 -2.20
CA ALA A 30 -12.38 92.69 -1.90
C ALA A 30 -13.36 92.14 -2.96
N GLU A 31 -12.98 91.11 -3.71
CA GLU A 31 -13.94 90.32 -4.48
C GLU A 31 -14.28 89.05 -3.70
N HIS A 32 -15.57 88.83 -3.49
CA HIS A 32 -16.20 87.83 -2.63
C HIS A 32 -15.96 86.38 -3.12
N ALA A 33 -14.71 85.98 -3.33
CA ALA A 33 -14.36 84.64 -3.75
C ALA A 33 -14.67 83.66 -2.60
N PRO A 34 -15.53 82.65 -2.81
CA PRO A 34 -15.99 81.78 -1.75
C PRO A 34 -14.83 80.98 -1.14
N PRO A 35 -14.87 80.66 0.17
CA PRO A 35 -13.84 79.86 0.82
C PRO A 35 -13.82 78.46 0.20
N THR A 36 -12.76 78.19 -0.57
CA THR A 36 -12.50 76.86 -1.15
C THR A 36 -11.64 76.01 -0.19
N PRO A 37 -11.75 74.67 -0.26
CA PRO A 37 -10.92 73.75 0.53
C PRO A 37 -9.41 74.02 0.39
N GLU A 38 -8.97 74.35 -0.83
CA GLU A 38 -7.57 74.66 -1.13
C GLU A 38 -7.08 75.91 -0.41
N ARG A 39 -7.91 76.96 -0.32
CA ARG A 39 -7.58 78.19 0.42
C ARG A 39 -7.53 77.93 1.92
N PHE A 40 -8.47 77.15 2.47
CA PHE A 40 -8.45 76.76 3.88
C PHE A 40 -7.17 75.98 4.25
N ARG A 41 -6.76 75.00 3.44
CA ARG A 41 -5.55 74.20 3.67
C ARG A 41 -4.25 74.98 3.47
N LYS A 42 -4.23 75.94 2.55
CA LYS A 42 -3.08 76.84 2.34
C LYS A 42 -2.86 77.73 3.57
N VAL A 43 -3.94 78.20 4.16
CA VAL A 43 -3.92 79.12 5.31
C VAL A 43 -3.66 78.35 6.61
N ILE A 44 -4.38 77.26 6.83
CA ILE A 44 -4.42 76.52 8.08
C ILE A 44 -3.81 75.13 7.89
N SER A 45 -2.80 74.82 8.71
CA SER A 45 -2.21 73.48 8.76
C SER A 45 -2.17 72.98 10.21
N VAL A 46 -2.18 71.66 10.38
CA VAL A 46 -2.04 71.00 11.70
C VAL A 46 -0.83 71.55 12.47
N ARG A 47 0.27 71.82 11.75
CA ARG A 47 1.49 72.40 12.32
C ARG A 47 1.29 73.82 12.86
N LYS A 48 0.64 74.71 12.09
CA LYS A 48 0.35 76.09 12.51
C LYS A 48 -0.65 76.13 13.66
N LEU A 49 -1.67 75.27 13.61
CA LEU A 49 -2.68 75.15 14.66
C LEU A 49 -2.06 74.64 15.98
N ARG A 50 -1.24 73.60 15.91
CA ARG A 50 -0.52 73.07 17.08
C ARG A 50 0.45 74.10 17.69
N ALA A 51 1.13 74.90 16.85
CA ALA A 51 2.02 75.96 17.33
C ALA A 51 1.27 77.08 18.08
N ARG A 52 -0.01 77.33 17.75
CA ARG A 52 -0.85 78.33 18.42
C ARG A 52 -1.54 77.81 19.68
N LEU A 53 -1.87 76.52 19.71
CA LEU A 53 -2.53 75.88 20.85
C LEU A 53 -1.53 75.38 21.92
N GLY A 54 -0.24 75.25 21.57
CA GLY A 54 0.80 74.80 22.49
C GLY A 54 0.77 73.30 22.83
N ALA A 55 -0.32 72.58 22.53
CA ALA A 55 -0.48 71.15 22.76
C ALA A 55 -1.58 70.54 21.82
N GLY A 56 -1.62 69.20 21.70
CA GLY A 56 -2.67 68.48 20.97
C GLY A 56 -2.16 67.29 20.12
N ASP A 57 -2.94 66.20 20.09
CA ASP A 57 -2.67 65.02 19.25
C ASP A 57 -2.92 65.33 17.76
N PRO A 58 -1.94 65.12 16.85
CA PRO A 58 -2.11 65.39 15.42
C PRO A 58 -3.29 64.65 14.77
N ALA A 59 -3.63 63.43 15.22
CA ALA A 59 -4.76 62.70 14.66
C ALA A 59 -6.11 63.30 15.08
N MET A 60 -6.21 63.84 16.30
CA MET A 60 -7.39 64.58 16.76
C MET A 60 -7.51 65.95 16.07
N LEU A 61 -6.41 66.71 16.01
CA LEU A 61 -6.38 68.02 15.34
C LEU A 61 -6.70 67.91 13.84
N SER A 62 -6.23 66.86 13.16
CA SER A 62 -6.58 66.62 11.76
C SER A 62 -8.07 66.32 11.56
N ARG A 63 -8.69 65.56 12.47
CA ARG A 63 -10.13 65.29 12.42
C ARG A 63 -10.95 66.57 12.68
N ALA A 64 -10.55 67.35 13.68
CA ALA A 64 -11.20 68.63 14.00
C ALA A 64 -11.05 69.66 12.87
N LEU A 65 -9.86 69.76 12.25
CA LEU A 65 -9.62 70.64 11.11
C LEU A 65 -10.46 70.24 9.89
N ASN A 66 -10.56 68.94 9.57
CA ASN A 66 -11.39 68.48 8.46
C ASN A 66 -12.89 68.78 8.72
N ALA A 67 -13.34 68.68 9.97
CA ALA A 67 -14.70 69.05 10.34
C ALA A 67 -14.95 70.56 10.15
N ILE A 68 -14.04 71.41 10.64
CA ILE A 68 -14.14 72.87 10.50
C ILE A 68 -13.99 73.31 9.03
N GLU A 69 -13.10 72.67 8.26
CA GLU A 69 -12.96 72.87 6.81
C GLU A 69 -14.31 72.65 6.11
N THR A 70 -14.97 71.54 6.43
CA THR A 70 -16.26 71.19 5.85
C THR A 70 -17.35 72.20 6.23
N GLU A 71 -17.35 72.67 7.49
CA GLU A 71 -18.30 73.68 7.96
C GLU A 71 -18.08 75.05 7.30
N VAL A 72 -16.84 75.52 7.20
CA VAL A 72 -16.49 76.84 6.63
C VAL A 72 -16.73 76.86 5.12
N VAL A 73 -16.34 75.82 4.40
CA VAL A 73 -16.58 75.70 2.95
C VAL A 73 -18.08 75.62 2.68
N ARG A 74 -18.86 74.88 3.49
CA ARG A 74 -20.32 74.82 3.38
C ARG A 74 -20.97 76.18 3.64
N ALA A 75 -20.57 76.89 4.69
CA ALA A 75 -21.08 78.20 5.02
C ALA A 75 -20.76 79.25 3.94
N GLY A 76 -19.59 79.16 3.32
CA GLY A 76 -19.19 80.07 2.25
C GLY A 76 -19.83 79.78 0.90
N LEU A 77 -20.10 78.52 0.57
CA LEU A 77 -20.87 78.15 -0.62
C LEU A 77 -22.34 78.62 -0.51
N ALA A 78 -22.89 78.70 0.71
CA ALA A 78 -24.23 79.23 0.95
C ALA A 78 -24.34 80.76 0.71
N GLN A 79 -23.22 81.48 0.72
CA GLN A 79 -23.17 82.94 0.55
C GLN A 79 -22.78 83.39 -0.87
N VAL A 80 -22.68 82.47 -1.84
CA VAL A 80 -22.36 82.81 -3.23
C VAL A 80 -23.54 83.58 -3.84
N VAL A 81 -23.40 84.91 -3.92
CA VAL A 81 -24.32 85.79 -4.62
C VAL A 81 -23.99 85.73 -6.11
N ILE A 82 -24.88 85.16 -6.91
CA ILE A 82 -24.78 85.24 -8.37
C ILE A 82 -25.27 86.64 -8.77
N PRO A 83 -24.40 87.53 -9.30
CA PRO A 83 -24.78 88.89 -9.61
C PRO A 83 -25.93 88.92 -10.64
N GLY A 84 -27.02 89.60 -10.30
CA GLY A 84 -28.21 89.75 -11.15
C GLY A 84 -29.34 88.75 -10.91
N LEU A 85 -29.21 87.80 -9.98
CA LEU A 85 -30.28 86.84 -9.64
C LEU A 85 -31.01 87.26 -8.35
N PRO A 86 -32.35 87.37 -8.34
CA PRO A 86 -33.13 87.61 -7.13
C PRO A 86 -32.92 86.50 -6.08
N ASP A 87 -32.78 86.87 -4.81
CA ASP A 87 -32.47 85.95 -3.70
C ASP A 87 -33.47 84.79 -3.58
N THR A 88 -34.74 85.03 -3.89
CA THR A 88 -35.80 84.01 -3.87
C THR A 88 -35.57 82.90 -4.90
N ILE A 89 -35.05 83.25 -6.09
CA ILE A 89 -34.72 82.28 -7.14
C ILE A 89 -33.45 81.52 -6.77
N ALA A 90 -32.45 82.20 -6.20
CA ALA A 90 -31.23 81.57 -5.71
C ALA A 90 -31.53 80.51 -4.63
N GLU A 91 -32.45 80.80 -3.70
CA GLU A 91 -32.89 79.86 -2.66
C GLU A 91 -33.59 78.62 -3.25
N GLN A 92 -34.48 78.83 -4.22
CA GLN A 92 -35.17 77.72 -4.90
C GLN A 92 -34.20 76.83 -5.68
N MET A 93 -33.23 77.43 -6.39
CA MET A 93 -32.20 76.68 -7.11
C MET A 93 -31.30 75.89 -6.15
N ARG A 94 -30.92 76.47 -5.01
CA ARG A 94 -30.17 75.78 -3.95
C ARG A 94 -30.97 74.60 -3.39
N THR A 95 -32.27 74.80 -3.13
CA THR A 95 -33.17 73.74 -2.64
C THR A 95 -33.28 72.59 -3.65
N LEU A 96 -33.49 72.88 -4.93
CA LEU A 96 -33.56 71.89 -5.99
C LEU A 96 -32.23 71.15 -6.17
N TRP A 97 -31.11 71.87 -6.11
CA TRP A 97 -29.77 71.28 -6.18
C TRP A 97 -29.50 70.36 -4.99
N HIS A 98 -29.83 70.77 -3.77
CA HIS A 98 -29.69 69.94 -2.58
C HIS A 98 -30.56 68.67 -2.67
N ALA A 99 -31.80 68.79 -3.13
CA ALA A 99 -32.68 67.65 -3.34
C ALA A 99 -32.09 66.67 -4.37
N ALA A 100 -31.60 67.18 -5.52
CA ALA A 100 -30.99 66.36 -6.56
C ALA A 100 -29.70 65.66 -6.08
N VAL A 101 -28.83 66.39 -5.38
CA VAL A 101 -27.59 65.82 -4.80
C VAL A 101 -27.91 64.79 -3.73
N SER A 102 -28.95 65.00 -2.90
CA SER A 102 -29.37 64.02 -1.89
C SER A 102 -29.78 62.70 -2.55
N VAL A 103 -30.61 62.75 -3.61
CA VAL A 103 -31.03 61.55 -4.35
C VAL A 103 -29.83 60.83 -4.96
N GLN A 104 -28.88 61.56 -5.57
CA GLN A 104 -27.66 60.96 -6.12
C GLN A 104 -26.76 60.34 -5.04
N LEU A 105 -26.64 60.97 -3.87
CA LEU A 105 -25.89 60.40 -2.75
C LEU A 105 -26.55 59.12 -2.23
N ASP A 106 -27.88 59.09 -2.14
CA ASP A 106 -28.63 57.89 -1.75
C ASP A 106 -28.42 56.75 -2.74
N GLU A 107 -28.42 57.03 -4.05
CA GLU A 107 -28.11 56.06 -5.09
C GLU A 107 -26.68 55.53 -4.99
N VAL A 108 -25.70 56.41 -4.74
CA VAL A 108 -24.29 55.99 -4.55
C VAL A 108 -24.13 55.14 -3.30
N VAL A 109 -24.82 55.46 -2.21
CA VAL A 109 -24.80 54.66 -0.98
C VAL A 109 -25.41 53.28 -1.23
N LYS A 110 -26.55 53.20 -1.93
CA LYS A 110 -27.15 51.93 -2.33
C LYS A 110 -26.22 51.10 -3.22
N LEU A 111 -25.66 51.72 -4.26
CA LEU A 111 -24.73 51.04 -5.16
C LEU A 111 -23.47 50.54 -4.44
N LYS A 112 -22.98 51.29 -3.44
CA LYS A 112 -21.89 50.82 -2.58
C LYS A 112 -22.29 49.62 -1.74
N ALA A 113 -23.48 49.62 -1.15
CA ALA A 113 -24.01 48.49 -0.38
C ALA A 113 -24.19 47.24 -1.27
N ASP A 114 -24.80 47.40 -2.44
CA ASP A 114 -24.97 46.32 -3.41
C ASP A 114 -23.62 45.76 -3.87
N ALA A 115 -22.62 46.63 -4.10
CA ALA A 115 -21.28 46.23 -4.47
C ALA A 115 -20.54 45.49 -3.33
N THR A 116 -20.71 45.92 -2.07
CA THR A 116 -20.14 45.21 -0.92
C THR A 116 -20.78 43.84 -0.75
N ASP A 117 -22.11 43.75 -0.86
CA ASP A 117 -22.86 42.50 -0.72
C ASP A 117 -22.47 41.50 -1.83
N ALA A 118 -22.35 41.98 -3.08
CA ALA A 118 -21.89 41.16 -4.20
C ALA A 118 -20.45 40.66 -4.02
N ALA A 119 -19.56 41.51 -3.49
CA ALA A 119 -18.17 41.12 -3.20
C ALA A 119 -18.10 40.08 -2.08
N GLU A 120 -18.89 40.23 -1.02
CA GLU A 120 -18.98 39.26 0.08
C GLU A 120 -19.53 37.92 -0.40
N ALA A 121 -20.60 37.94 -1.21
CA ALA A 121 -21.18 36.74 -1.82
C ALA A 121 -20.17 36.02 -2.73
N SER A 122 -19.44 36.75 -3.57
CA SER A 122 -18.40 36.19 -4.43
C SER A 122 -17.26 35.57 -3.62
N ASN A 123 -16.82 36.24 -2.56
CA ASN A 123 -15.79 35.72 -1.66
C ASN A 123 -16.25 34.46 -0.90
N ALA A 124 -17.52 34.42 -0.47
CA ALA A 124 -18.10 33.23 0.14
C ALA A 124 -18.14 32.05 -0.84
N ALA A 125 -18.63 32.28 -2.07
CA ALA A 125 -18.66 31.25 -3.11
C ALA A 125 -17.26 30.74 -3.47
N ARG A 126 -16.26 31.63 -3.53
CA ARG A 126 -14.86 31.24 -3.77
C ARG A 126 -14.31 30.36 -2.66
N ARG A 127 -14.49 30.75 -1.39
CA ARG A 127 -14.04 29.92 -0.24
C ARG A 127 -14.70 28.54 -0.26
N ASP A 128 -15.99 28.50 -0.57
CA ASP A 128 -16.77 27.28 -0.62
C ASP A 128 -16.33 26.36 -1.78
N ALA A 129 -15.95 26.94 -2.92
CA ALA A 129 -15.31 26.20 -4.01
C ALA A 129 -13.93 25.69 -3.62
N ASP A 130 -13.09 26.52 -2.98
CA ASP A 130 -11.75 26.14 -2.52
C ASP A 130 -11.83 24.94 -1.55
N LEU A 131 -12.74 25.00 -0.57
CA LEU A 131 -12.97 23.88 0.37
C LEU A 131 -13.40 22.59 -0.33
N ARG A 132 -14.31 22.67 -1.32
CA ARG A 132 -14.69 21.49 -2.13
C ARG A 132 -13.49 20.93 -2.91
N THR A 133 -12.63 21.79 -3.46
CA THR A 133 -11.44 21.32 -4.17
C THR A 133 -10.44 20.62 -3.23
N GLU A 134 -10.24 21.12 -2.01
CA GLU A 134 -9.38 20.48 -1.02
C GLU A 134 -9.95 19.12 -0.57
N MET A 135 -11.26 19.05 -0.31
CA MET A 135 -11.94 17.79 0.01
C MET A 135 -11.74 16.75 -1.10
N LEU A 136 -12.00 17.13 -2.36
CA LEU A 136 -11.82 16.23 -3.51
C LEU A 136 -10.36 15.82 -3.69
N ARG A 137 -9.38 16.69 -3.37
CA ARG A 137 -7.95 16.34 -3.40
C ARG A 137 -7.62 15.28 -2.37
N ILE A 138 -8.17 15.38 -1.16
CA ILE A 138 -7.98 14.40 -0.08
C ILE A 138 -8.60 13.06 -0.48
N GLU A 139 -9.85 13.05 -0.95
CA GLU A 139 -10.53 11.83 -1.40
C GLU A 139 -9.76 11.14 -2.54
N LEU A 140 -9.28 11.92 -3.51
CA LEU A 140 -8.49 11.39 -4.61
C LEU A 140 -7.13 10.85 -4.15
N ALA A 141 -6.49 11.47 -3.15
CA ALA A 141 -5.26 10.94 -2.56
C ALA A 141 -5.52 9.62 -1.82
N GLU A 142 -6.62 9.52 -1.08
CA GLU A 142 -7.03 8.31 -0.38
C GLU A 142 -7.34 7.17 -1.37
N LEU A 143 -8.10 7.44 -2.43
CA LEU A 143 -8.40 6.44 -3.47
C LEU A 143 -7.13 5.94 -4.17
N ARG A 144 -6.16 6.83 -4.43
CA ARG A 144 -4.85 6.42 -4.97
C ARG A 144 -4.08 5.52 -4.01
N ALA A 145 -4.09 5.83 -2.71
CA ALA A 145 -3.45 5.00 -1.70
C ALA A 145 -4.12 3.61 -1.62
N GLN A 146 -5.46 3.55 -1.60
CA GLN A 146 -6.22 2.30 -1.62
C GLN A 146 -5.93 1.47 -2.87
N LEU A 147 -5.88 2.10 -4.05
CA LEU A 147 -5.54 1.42 -5.32
C LEU A 147 -4.13 0.86 -5.27
N SER A 148 -3.14 1.63 -4.80
CA SER A 148 -1.76 1.16 -4.68
C SER A 148 -1.63 -0.04 -3.72
N ALA A 149 -2.37 -0.04 -2.61
CA ALA A 149 -2.39 -1.16 -1.66
C ALA A 149 -3.04 -2.42 -2.26
N ARG A 150 -4.10 -2.24 -3.06
CA ARG A 150 -4.73 -3.34 -3.80
C ARG A 150 -3.81 -3.91 -4.88
N ASP A 151 -3.06 -3.07 -5.58
CA ASP A 151 -2.09 -3.52 -6.58
C ASP A 151 -0.96 -4.33 -5.95
N THR A 152 -0.45 -3.91 -4.79
CA THR A 152 0.55 -4.69 -4.04
C THR A 152 -0.01 -6.03 -3.58
N GLU A 153 -1.22 -6.05 -3.02
CA GLU A 153 -1.87 -7.29 -2.59
C GLU A 153 -2.10 -8.24 -3.78
N LEU A 154 -2.52 -7.70 -4.92
CA LEU A 154 -2.74 -8.48 -6.14
C LEU A 154 -1.42 -9.05 -6.69
N ALA A 155 -0.33 -8.28 -6.65
CA ALA A 155 1.00 -8.75 -7.02
C ALA A 155 1.46 -9.90 -6.13
N ASP A 156 1.26 -9.80 -4.81
CA ASP A 156 1.58 -10.85 -3.84
C ASP A 156 0.75 -12.11 -4.11
N ARG A 157 -0.57 -11.98 -4.29
CA ARG A 157 -1.44 -13.12 -4.63
C ARG A 157 -1.03 -13.79 -5.93
N ARG A 158 -0.61 -13.04 -6.95
CA ARG A 158 -0.08 -13.61 -8.20
C ARG A 158 1.23 -14.36 -7.99
N ALA A 159 2.12 -13.86 -7.13
CA ALA A 159 3.35 -14.57 -6.76
C ALA A 159 3.04 -15.88 -6.03
N ASP A 160 2.13 -15.84 -5.05
CA ASP A 160 1.66 -17.02 -4.32
C ASP A 160 1.08 -18.06 -5.29
N CYS A 161 0.16 -17.66 -6.18
CA CYS A 161 -0.44 -18.57 -7.17
C CYS A 161 0.61 -19.24 -8.06
N ARG A 162 1.63 -18.49 -8.52
CA ARG A 162 2.73 -19.08 -9.30
C ARG A 162 3.50 -20.12 -8.51
N SER A 163 3.92 -19.81 -7.28
CA SER A 163 4.63 -20.75 -6.42
C SER A 163 3.80 -22.02 -6.12
N LEU A 164 2.49 -21.85 -5.89
CA LEU A 164 1.56 -22.95 -5.65
C LEU A 164 1.31 -23.77 -6.91
N SER A 165 1.47 -23.20 -8.11
CA SER A 165 1.36 -23.94 -9.37
C SER A 165 2.64 -24.71 -9.75
N GLU A 166 3.81 -24.19 -9.40
CA GLU A 166 5.10 -24.86 -9.64
C GLU A 166 5.30 -26.09 -8.73
N ARG A 167 4.79 -26.02 -7.49
CA ARG A 167 4.89 -27.11 -6.52
C ARG A 167 4.26 -28.44 -6.99
N PRO A 168 3.01 -28.49 -7.50
CA PRO A 168 2.42 -29.72 -8.00
C PRO A 168 3.08 -30.21 -9.29
N GLU A 169 3.61 -29.33 -10.15
CA GLU A 169 4.41 -29.74 -11.30
C GLU A 169 5.68 -30.46 -10.88
N THR A 170 6.40 -29.89 -9.91
CA THR A 170 7.60 -30.50 -9.32
C THR A 170 7.27 -31.84 -8.65
N LEU A 171 6.18 -31.91 -7.87
CA LEU A 171 5.74 -33.15 -7.25
C LEU A 171 5.32 -34.20 -8.29
N ARG A 172 4.64 -33.80 -9.36
CA ARG A 172 4.27 -34.70 -10.47
C ARG A 172 5.51 -35.26 -11.15
N ALA A 173 6.50 -34.42 -11.45
CA ALA A 173 7.78 -34.86 -12.02
C ALA A 173 8.46 -35.89 -11.11
N SER A 174 8.56 -35.59 -9.80
CA SER A 174 9.15 -36.54 -8.85
C SER A 174 8.37 -37.87 -8.75
N ALA A 175 7.03 -37.81 -8.85
CA ALA A 175 6.20 -39.01 -8.85
C ALA A 175 6.38 -39.84 -10.13
N THR A 176 6.51 -39.19 -11.29
CA THR A 176 6.80 -39.90 -12.56
C THR A 176 8.17 -40.56 -12.55
N ASP A 177 9.18 -39.90 -11.98
CA ASP A 177 10.53 -40.43 -11.85
C ASP A 177 10.55 -41.66 -10.94
N LEU A 178 9.95 -41.56 -9.74
CA LEU A 178 9.82 -42.68 -8.81
C LEU A 178 9.04 -43.85 -9.42
N GLN A 179 8.00 -43.57 -10.22
CA GLN A 179 7.25 -44.62 -10.91
C GLN A 179 8.12 -45.32 -11.97
N ALA A 180 8.96 -44.59 -12.70
CA ALA A 180 9.89 -45.16 -13.66
C ALA A 180 10.96 -46.02 -12.98
N GLU A 181 11.50 -45.58 -11.83
CA GLU A 181 12.42 -46.37 -11.01
C GLU A 181 11.75 -47.66 -10.51
N LEU A 182 10.54 -47.58 -9.97
CA LEU A 182 9.79 -48.74 -9.50
C LEU A 182 9.55 -49.75 -10.63
N ASN A 183 9.17 -49.27 -11.82
CA ASN A 183 8.99 -50.12 -12.99
C ASN A 183 10.29 -50.83 -13.39
N THR A 184 11.42 -50.12 -13.32
CA THR A 184 12.76 -50.67 -13.61
C THR A 184 13.19 -51.72 -12.57
N VAL A 185 12.98 -51.44 -11.28
CA VAL A 185 13.27 -52.41 -10.21
C VAL A 185 12.36 -53.64 -10.33
N THR A 186 11.09 -53.44 -10.69
CA THR A 186 10.14 -54.55 -10.86
C THR A 186 10.52 -55.43 -12.06
N SER A 187 10.93 -54.85 -13.19
CA SER A 187 11.35 -55.61 -14.37
C SER A 187 12.66 -56.36 -14.14
N THR A 188 13.64 -55.74 -13.49
CA THR A 188 14.91 -56.39 -13.13
C THR A 188 14.70 -57.52 -12.11
N LEU A 189 13.82 -57.34 -11.13
CA LEU A 189 13.44 -58.42 -10.20
C LEU A 189 12.74 -59.58 -10.92
N ALA A 190 11.85 -59.30 -11.87
CA ALA A 190 11.21 -60.34 -12.67
C ALA A 190 12.24 -61.11 -13.52
N GLN A 191 13.17 -60.39 -14.16
CA GLN A 191 14.24 -60.98 -14.97
C GLN A 191 15.17 -61.86 -14.14
N THR A 192 15.63 -61.39 -12.98
CA THR A 192 16.50 -62.16 -12.07
C THR A 192 15.80 -63.41 -11.54
N ARG A 193 14.51 -63.33 -11.19
CA ARG A 193 13.71 -64.50 -10.82
C ARG A 193 13.61 -65.51 -11.95
N GLN A 194 13.40 -65.06 -13.19
CA GLN A 194 13.36 -65.94 -14.34
C GLN A 194 14.72 -66.61 -14.58
N MET A 195 15.81 -65.85 -14.53
CA MET A 195 17.17 -66.39 -14.66
C MET A 195 17.46 -67.46 -13.62
N HIS A 196 17.11 -67.23 -12.35
CA HIS A 196 17.27 -68.23 -11.31
C HIS A 196 16.41 -69.48 -11.57
N ALA A 197 15.17 -69.32 -12.02
CA ALA A 197 14.32 -70.46 -12.38
C ALA A 197 14.94 -71.30 -13.51
N ASP A 198 15.51 -70.64 -14.52
CA ASP A 198 16.20 -71.29 -15.64
C ASP A 198 17.48 -72.01 -15.19
N GLU A 199 18.28 -71.38 -14.32
CA GLU A 199 19.47 -71.98 -13.70
C GLU A 199 19.11 -73.23 -12.88
N PHE A 200 18.06 -73.16 -12.06
CA PHE A 200 17.56 -74.30 -11.29
C PHE A 200 17.09 -75.43 -12.21
N ALA A 201 16.33 -75.13 -13.25
CA ALA A 201 15.90 -76.12 -14.24
C ALA A 201 17.11 -76.78 -14.93
N ALA A 202 18.12 -76.00 -15.33
CA ALA A 202 19.34 -76.51 -15.94
C ALA A 202 20.18 -77.38 -15.00
N VAL A 203 20.26 -77.04 -13.71
CA VAL A 203 20.90 -77.89 -12.69
C VAL A 203 20.10 -79.18 -12.49
N HIS A 204 18.78 -79.10 -12.45
CA HIS A 204 17.91 -80.28 -12.29
C HIS A 204 18.06 -81.27 -13.44
N VAL A 205 18.02 -80.78 -14.69
CA VAL A 205 18.25 -81.61 -15.89
C VAL A 205 19.64 -82.26 -15.86
N ARG A 206 20.68 -81.52 -15.46
CA ARG A 206 22.04 -82.08 -15.32
C ARG A 206 22.11 -83.17 -14.25
N TYR A 207 21.49 -82.95 -13.10
CA TYR A 207 21.42 -83.93 -12.02
C TYR A 207 20.69 -85.21 -12.45
N GLU A 208 19.54 -85.08 -13.13
CA GLU A 208 18.83 -86.23 -13.70
C GLU A 208 19.66 -86.97 -14.75
N GLY A 209 20.40 -86.24 -15.60
CA GLY A 209 21.31 -86.85 -16.56
C GLY A 209 22.40 -87.68 -15.88
N LEU A 210 23.06 -87.12 -14.87
CA LEU A 210 24.10 -87.80 -14.09
C LEU A 210 23.54 -89.01 -13.32
N SER A 211 22.32 -88.91 -12.76
CA SER A 211 21.71 -90.02 -12.03
C SER A 211 21.37 -91.20 -12.95
N ARG A 212 20.87 -90.91 -14.17
CA ARG A 212 20.65 -91.93 -15.21
C ARG A 212 21.97 -92.59 -15.64
N GLN A 213 23.02 -91.79 -15.87
CA GLN A 213 24.35 -92.31 -16.21
C GLN A 213 24.91 -93.22 -15.11
N LEU A 214 24.77 -92.82 -13.83
CA LEU A 214 25.20 -93.64 -12.70
C LEU A 214 24.45 -94.97 -12.65
N LEU A 215 23.13 -94.96 -12.88
CA LEU A 215 22.35 -96.20 -12.94
C LEU A 215 22.83 -97.12 -14.07
N GLN A 216 23.04 -96.59 -15.28
CA GLN A 216 23.56 -97.36 -16.42
C GLN A 216 24.96 -97.94 -16.14
N GLU A 217 25.85 -97.15 -15.55
CA GLU A 217 27.19 -97.61 -15.18
C GLU A 217 27.12 -98.71 -14.10
N THR A 218 26.24 -98.57 -13.09
CA THR A 218 26.05 -99.64 -12.10
C THR A 218 25.44 -100.92 -12.69
N GLU A 219 24.58 -100.81 -13.71
CA GLU A 219 24.04 -101.95 -14.45
C GLU A 219 25.15 -102.63 -15.27
N HIS A 220 25.93 -101.84 -16.02
CA HIS A 220 27.07 -102.32 -16.80
C HIS A 220 28.09 -103.05 -15.91
N GLN A 221 28.44 -102.47 -14.76
CA GLN A 221 29.32 -103.11 -13.78
C GLN A 221 28.74 -104.44 -13.28
N ARG A 222 27.44 -104.51 -12.95
CA ARG A 222 26.81 -105.77 -12.53
C ARG A 222 26.88 -106.84 -13.62
N GLU A 223 26.67 -106.46 -14.88
CA GLU A 223 26.74 -107.37 -16.02
C GLU A 223 28.18 -107.85 -16.27
N ALA A 224 29.16 -106.96 -16.18
CA ALA A 224 30.59 -107.29 -16.25
C ALA A 224 30.99 -108.28 -15.14
N TRP A 225 30.57 -108.02 -13.90
CA TRP A 225 30.79 -108.93 -12.76
C TRP A 225 30.12 -110.29 -12.94
N ARG A 226 28.87 -110.34 -13.43
CA ARG A 226 28.19 -111.60 -13.76
C ARG A 226 28.94 -112.38 -14.83
N SER A 227 29.38 -111.70 -15.89
CA SER A 227 30.11 -112.30 -17.00
C SER A 227 31.45 -112.87 -16.56
N GLU A 228 32.23 -112.13 -15.75
CA GLU A 228 33.50 -112.61 -15.20
C GLU A 228 33.29 -113.76 -14.20
N ARG A 229 32.26 -113.69 -13.35
CA ARG A 229 31.89 -114.81 -12.46
C ARG A 229 31.54 -116.06 -13.26
N ASP A 230 30.78 -115.94 -14.34
CA ASP A 230 30.40 -117.06 -15.19
C ASP A 230 31.59 -117.61 -15.99
N ARG A 231 32.54 -116.75 -16.38
CA ARG A 231 33.84 -117.14 -16.95
C ARG A 231 34.69 -117.93 -15.94
N LEU A 232 34.88 -117.40 -14.73
CA LEU A 232 35.62 -118.07 -13.66
C LEU A 232 34.97 -119.40 -13.26
N SER A 233 33.63 -119.42 -13.18
CA SER A 233 32.85 -120.63 -12.86
C SER A 233 32.97 -121.72 -13.93
N ARG A 234 33.15 -121.35 -15.20
CA ARG A 234 33.45 -122.29 -16.30
C ARG A 234 34.89 -122.80 -16.29
N GLY A 235 35.83 -121.99 -15.77
CA GLY A 235 37.25 -122.35 -15.66
C GLY A 235 37.60 -123.20 -14.43
N LEU A 236 36.69 -123.33 -13.46
CA LEU A 236 36.87 -124.19 -12.28
C LEU A 236 36.43 -125.63 -12.60
N PRO A 237 37.26 -126.66 -12.37
CA PRO A 237 36.84 -128.05 -12.49
C PRO A 237 35.73 -128.35 -11.48
N ARG A 238 34.63 -128.94 -11.96
CA ARG A 238 33.41 -129.22 -11.18
C ARG A 238 33.68 -130.34 -10.17
N ALA A 239 34.16 -130.01 -8.98
CA ALA A 239 34.23 -130.97 -7.87
C ALA A 239 32.81 -131.27 -7.34
N PRO A 240 32.40 -132.54 -7.15
CA PRO A 240 31.14 -132.87 -6.50
C PRO A 240 31.24 -132.63 -4.99
N ALA A 241 30.24 -131.96 -4.42
CA ALA A 241 30.12 -131.84 -2.96
C ALA A 241 29.65 -133.17 -2.34
N PRO A 242 30.01 -133.40 -1.06
CA PRO A 242 29.01 -133.83 -0.10
C PRO A 242 28.80 -132.78 1.00
N PHE A 243 27.54 -132.76 1.40
CA PHE A 243 26.85 -131.99 2.43
C PHE A 243 27.48 -132.12 3.82
N GLU A 244 27.65 -131.03 4.58
CA GLU A 244 27.49 -131.10 6.03
C GLU A 244 27.05 -129.78 6.67
N ARG A 245 26.11 -129.94 7.59
CA ARG A 245 25.37 -128.94 8.37
C ARG A 245 26.31 -128.20 9.33
N LEU A 246 26.01 -126.93 9.67
CA LEU A 246 26.15 -126.29 11.01
C LEU A 246 25.82 -124.77 10.91
N PRO A 247 25.58 -124.05 12.03
CA PRO A 247 24.28 -123.44 12.30
C PRO A 247 24.17 -121.93 11.99
N VAL A 248 22.91 -121.50 11.93
CA VAL A 248 22.42 -120.12 11.95
C VAL A 248 23.02 -119.34 13.12
N ILE A 249 23.87 -118.35 12.82
CA ILE A 249 24.22 -117.27 13.75
C ILE A 249 23.36 -116.06 13.39
N GLN A 250 22.32 -115.82 14.20
CA GLN A 250 21.67 -114.53 14.30
C GLN A 250 22.65 -113.51 14.92
N ARG A 251 23.08 -112.51 14.14
CA ARG A 251 23.52 -111.18 14.58
C ARG A 251 23.00 -110.21 13.52
N GLY A 252 22.11 -109.27 13.77
CA GLY A 252 22.08 -108.36 14.92
C GLY A 252 22.83 -107.08 14.53
N ALA A 253 22.19 -106.21 13.74
CA ALA A 253 22.51 -104.77 13.64
C ALA A 253 21.45 -104.04 12.79
N ARG A 254 20.32 -103.68 13.42
CA ARG A 254 19.49 -102.55 12.96
C ARG A 254 20.24 -101.27 13.36
N SER A 255 20.97 -100.65 12.44
CA SER A 255 21.39 -99.26 12.59
C SER A 255 20.25 -98.35 12.09
N GLN A 256 19.48 -97.85 13.04
CA GLN A 256 18.65 -96.65 12.87
C GLN A 256 19.55 -95.50 12.42
N TRP A 257 19.27 -94.94 11.25
CA TRP A 257 19.77 -93.62 10.87
C TRP A 257 18.88 -92.56 11.52
N PRO A 258 19.43 -91.57 12.24
CA PRO A 258 18.63 -90.52 12.87
C PRO A 258 18.17 -89.50 11.82
N LEU A 259 16.85 -89.30 11.73
CA LEU A 259 16.26 -88.10 11.14
C LEU A 259 16.70 -86.88 11.96
N ARG A 260 17.74 -86.18 11.51
CA ARG A 260 18.10 -84.85 12.04
C ARG A 260 17.22 -83.80 11.34
N ARG A 261 16.00 -83.59 11.84
CA ARG A 261 15.24 -82.36 11.58
C ARG A 261 15.99 -81.21 12.25
N SER A 262 16.81 -80.50 11.50
CA SER A 262 17.26 -79.17 11.91
C SER A 262 16.10 -78.21 11.62
N GLN A 263 15.41 -77.82 12.70
CA GLN A 263 14.70 -76.56 12.74
C GLN A 263 15.76 -75.46 12.62
N GLY A 264 15.78 -74.77 11.49
CA GLY A 264 16.48 -73.51 11.32
C GLY A 264 15.49 -72.37 11.54
N SER A 265 15.17 -72.09 12.80
CA SER A 265 14.55 -70.83 13.19
C SER A 265 15.58 -69.71 13.01
N LEU A 266 15.47 -68.96 11.92
CA LEU A 266 16.06 -67.62 11.85
C LEU A 266 14.97 -66.60 12.17
N SER A 267 14.80 -66.44 13.49
CA SER A 267 14.35 -65.20 14.09
C SER A 267 15.50 -64.19 14.00
N CYS A 268 15.32 -63.19 13.14
CA CYS A 268 15.95 -61.87 13.21
C CYS A 268 14.81 -60.94 12.74
N GLY A 269 14.10 -60.20 13.58
CA GLY A 269 14.65 -59.31 14.59
C GLY A 269 15.11 -58.04 13.89
N GLY A 270 14.28 -56.99 13.93
CA GLY A 270 14.73 -55.66 13.47
C GLY A 270 13.67 -54.79 12.82
N ASN A 271 12.58 -54.49 13.53
CA ASN A 271 11.97 -53.18 13.38
C ASN A 271 12.72 -52.25 14.35
N PRO A 272 13.29 -51.13 13.86
CA PRO A 272 12.84 -49.89 14.48
C PRO A 272 12.75 -48.70 13.50
N ARG A 273 11.64 -47.98 13.68
CA ARG A 273 11.57 -46.51 13.82
C ARG A 273 11.77 -45.63 12.59
N ARG A 274 10.73 -44.82 12.41
CA ARG A 274 10.72 -43.33 12.31
C ARG A 274 11.58 -42.70 11.23
N THR A 275 10.91 -41.95 10.36
CA THR A 275 11.02 -40.49 10.23
C THR A 275 9.77 -40.04 9.45
N ARG A 276 8.88 -39.32 10.14
CA ARG A 276 8.62 -37.87 10.01
C ARG A 276 7.91 -37.50 8.71
#